data_AF-A0A7J4DW54-F1
#
_entry.id   AF-A0A7J4DW54-F1
#
_cell.length_a   1.000
_cell.length_b   1.000
_cell.length_c   1.000
_cell.angle_alpha   90.00
_cell.angle_beta   90.00
_cell.angle_gamma   90.00
#
_symmetry.space_group_name_H-M   'P 1'
#
loop_
_entity.id
_entity.type
_entity.pdbx_description
1 polymer ?
#
loop_
_entity_poly.entity_id
_entity_poly.type
_entity_poly.pdbx_seq_one_letter_code
_entity_poly.pdbx_strand_id
1 'polypeptide(L)'
;MTRIKAVVYAPNALGEGLGKTANDLVIYRGGERFEIVAVVDPSCAGRDAGEVVGVGKREIPVVSSLDEALSYKPKAFIIGAATVGGYIPPGWKQDIIKALELGLDVYNGLHHFLTEDPEAVEA
;
A
#
# COMPACT_ATOMS: atom_id res chain seq x y z
N MET A 1 -15.29 -7.64 15.03
CA MET A 1 -15.50 -7.13 13.66
C MET A 1 -14.52 -7.85 12.74
N THR A 2 -14.91 -8.19 11.52
CA THR A 2 -14.00 -8.79 10.53
C THR A 2 -13.01 -7.72 10.05
N ARG A 3 -11.72 -8.07 9.93
CA ARG A 3 -10.68 -7.14 9.45
C ARG A 3 -10.90 -6.82 7.97
N ILE A 4 -10.53 -5.61 7.56
CA ILE A 4 -10.66 -5.14 6.17
C ILE A 4 -9.45 -5.64 5.37
N LYS A 5 -9.68 -6.37 4.28
CA LYS A 5 -8.59 -6.76 3.37
C LYS A 5 -7.95 -5.53 2.76
N ALA A 6 -6.64 -5.37 2.94
CA ALA A 6 -5.91 -4.21 2.48
C ALA A 6 -4.69 -4.61 1.66
N VAL A 7 -4.45 -3.84 0.60
CA VAL A 7 -3.15 -3.81 -0.07
C VAL A 7 -2.37 -2.61 0.47
N VAL A 8 -1.07 -2.82 0.73
CA VAL A 8 -0.15 -1.74 1.10
C VAL A 8 0.68 -1.37 -0.12
N TYR A 9 0.62 -0.11 -0.51
CA TYR A 9 1.36 0.43 -1.64
C TYR A 9 2.65 1.09 -1.15
N ALA A 10 3.80 0.51 -1.47
CA ALA A 10 5.10 0.98 -1.00
C ALA A 10 6.22 0.83 -2.04
N PRO A 11 6.10 1.39 -3.26
CA PRO A 11 7.12 1.19 -4.30
C PRO A 11 8.52 1.64 -3.87
N ASN A 12 9.48 0.73 -3.95
CA ASN A 12 10.89 0.94 -3.58
C ASN A 12 11.10 1.37 -2.12
N ALA A 13 10.19 0.97 -1.22
CA ALA A 13 10.21 1.44 0.16
C ALA A 13 10.03 0.32 1.19
N LEU A 14 9.60 -0.88 0.79
CA LEU A 14 9.46 -1.99 1.72
C LEU A 14 10.84 -2.43 2.25
N GLY A 15 10.99 -2.48 3.57
CA GLY A 15 12.27 -2.74 4.24
C GLY A 15 13.15 -1.49 4.40
N GLU A 16 12.76 -0.36 3.82
CA GLU A 16 13.50 0.91 3.87
C GLU A 16 12.90 1.88 4.91
N GLY A 17 13.68 2.89 5.30
CA GLY A 17 13.24 3.89 6.29
C GLY A 17 12.03 4.73 5.84
N LEU A 18 11.89 4.98 4.53
CA LEU A 18 10.76 5.70 3.95
C LEU A 18 9.47 4.85 3.90
N GLY A 19 9.57 3.53 4.05
CA GLY A 19 8.44 2.61 4.11
C GLY A 19 8.01 2.24 5.52
N LYS A 20 8.35 3.03 6.55
CA LYS A 20 8.04 2.70 7.96
C LYS A 20 6.58 2.26 8.19
N THR A 21 5.63 2.91 7.51
CA THR A 21 4.21 2.55 7.60
C THR A 21 3.96 1.16 7.00
N ALA A 22 4.50 0.87 5.81
CA ALA A 22 4.41 -0.46 5.22
C ALA A 22 5.08 -1.52 6.08
N ASN A 23 6.27 -1.22 6.60
CA ASN A 23 7.03 -2.12 7.45
C ASN A 23 6.24 -2.50 8.69
N ASP A 24 5.68 -1.52 9.41
CA ASP A 24 4.88 -1.76 10.61
C ASP A 24 3.60 -2.55 10.29
N LEU A 25 2.92 -2.23 9.19
CA LEU A 25 1.74 -2.98 8.76
C LEU A 25 2.07 -4.44 8.44
N VAL A 26 3.26 -4.73 7.92
CA VAL A 26 3.72 -6.12 7.72
C VAL A 26 4.12 -6.77 9.05
N ILE A 27 4.93 -6.09 9.87
CA ILE A 27 5.44 -6.58 11.16
C ILE A 27 4.28 -6.96 12.08
N TYR A 28 3.28 -6.10 12.19
CA TYR A 28 2.09 -6.26 13.02
C TYR A 28 0.88 -6.80 12.25
N ARG A 29 1.12 -7.33 11.04
CA ARG A 29 0.12 -7.98 10.17
C ARG A 29 -1.14 -7.14 9.89
N GLY A 30 -1.09 -5.82 10.00
CA GLY A 30 -2.19 -4.87 9.78
C GLY A 30 -2.98 -4.46 11.05
N GLY A 31 -2.49 -4.83 12.24
CA GLY A 31 -3.08 -4.42 13.52
C GLY A 31 -4.48 -4.97 13.75
N GLU A 32 -5.38 -4.22 14.37
CA GLU A 32 -6.75 -4.71 14.61
C GLU A 32 -7.70 -4.47 13.43
N ARG A 33 -7.35 -3.54 12.53
CA ARG A 33 -8.26 -3.05 11.48
C ARG A 33 -8.10 -3.78 10.14
N PHE A 34 -6.88 -4.11 9.74
CA PHE A 34 -6.61 -4.55 8.37
C PHE A 34 -6.02 -5.94 8.28
N GLU A 35 -6.49 -6.78 7.37
CA GLU A 35 -5.80 -7.98 6.92
C GLU A 35 -4.94 -7.60 5.70
N ILE A 36 -3.61 -7.56 5.86
CA ILE A 36 -2.73 -7.23 4.74
C ILE A 36 -2.63 -8.44 3.80
N VAL A 37 -3.22 -8.30 2.62
CA VAL A 37 -3.30 -9.41 1.64
C VAL A 37 -2.19 -9.39 0.60
N ALA A 38 -1.56 -8.24 0.38
CA ALA A 38 -0.40 -8.06 -0.48
C ALA A 38 0.30 -6.73 -0.18
N VAL A 39 1.58 -6.63 -0.55
CA VAL A 39 2.32 -5.37 -0.65
C VAL A 39 2.69 -5.11 -2.11
N VAL A 40 2.40 -3.91 -2.63
CA VAL A 40 2.86 -3.48 -3.94
C VAL A 40 4.22 -2.81 -3.76
N ASP A 41 5.28 -3.52 -4.15
CA ASP A 41 6.64 -2.99 -4.24
C ASP A 41 7.38 -3.72 -5.37
N PRO A 42 7.54 -3.08 -6.56
CA PRO A 42 8.23 -3.69 -7.70
C PRO A 42 9.65 -4.16 -7.38
N SER A 43 10.37 -3.48 -6.48
CA SER A 43 11.76 -3.81 -6.14
C SER A 43 11.89 -5.13 -5.36
N CYS A 44 10.79 -5.57 -4.73
CA CYS A 44 10.73 -6.74 -3.87
C CYS A 44 9.75 -7.81 -4.37
N ALA A 45 9.20 -7.65 -5.58
CA ALA A 45 8.18 -8.54 -6.14
C ALA A 45 8.62 -10.02 -6.15
N GLY A 46 7.67 -10.92 -5.87
CA GLY A 46 7.91 -12.36 -5.78
C GLY A 46 8.46 -12.84 -4.43
N ARG A 47 8.76 -11.94 -3.49
CA ARG A 47 9.20 -12.26 -2.13
C ARG A 47 8.04 -12.26 -1.14
N ASP A 48 8.30 -12.78 0.06
CA ASP A 48 7.42 -12.59 1.22
C ASP A 48 7.76 -11.29 1.95
N ALA A 49 6.77 -10.45 2.22
CA ALA A 49 6.98 -9.14 2.83
C ALA A 49 7.60 -9.24 4.22
N GLY A 50 7.29 -10.30 4.99
CA GLY A 50 7.87 -10.56 6.29
C GLY A 50 9.38 -10.83 6.25
N GLU A 51 9.82 -11.55 5.21
CA GLU A 51 11.24 -11.77 4.95
C GLU A 51 11.95 -10.49 4.51
N VAL A 52 11.29 -9.64 3.71
CA VAL A 52 11.83 -8.32 3.31
C VAL A 52 12.08 -7.43 4.52
N VAL A 53 11.13 -7.36 5.46
CA VAL A 53 11.26 -6.51 6.67
C VAL A 53 11.99 -7.18 7.83
N GLY A 54 12.51 -8.41 7.64
CA GLY A 54 13.38 -9.08 8.62
C GLY A 54 12.69 -9.75 9.81
N VAL A 55 11.38 -10.05 9.71
CA VAL A 55 10.62 -10.75 10.78
C VAL A 55 10.28 -12.20 10.45
N GLY A 56 10.89 -12.73 9.39
CA GLY A 56 10.59 -14.06 8.85
C GLY A 56 9.27 -14.10 8.09
N LYS A 57 8.95 -15.25 7.51
CA LYS A 57 7.81 -15.43 6.61
C LYS A 57 6.48 -15.04 7.28
N ARG A 58 5.73 -14.15 6.63
CA ARG A 58 4.40 -13.67 7.08
C ARG A 58 3.25 -14.16 6.19
N GLU A 59 3.53 -14.81 5.08
CA GLU A 59 2.55 -15.20 4.05
C GLU A 59 1.84 -14.00 3.44
N ILE A 60 2.58 -12.89 3.30
CA ILE A 60 2.11 -11.66 2.66
C ILE A 60 2.95 -11.51 1.38
N PRO A 61 2.38 -11.79 0.19
CA PRO A 61 3.11 -11.70 -1.05
C PRO A 61 3.45 -10.24 -1.37
N VAL A 62 4.65 -10.02 -1.88
CA VAL A 62 5.02 -8.76 -2.54
C VAL A 62 4.78 -8.92 -4.04
N VAL A 63 4.02 -7.99 -4.60
CA VAL A 63 3.62 -7.98 -6.02
C VAL A 63 4.16 -6.74 -6.73
N SER A 64 4.24 -6.80 -8.06
CA SER A 64 4.88 -5.76 -8.86
C SER A 64 3.99 -4.54 -9.14
N SER A 65 2.67 -4.69 -9.02
CA SER A 65 1.70 -3.67 -9.43
C SER A 65 0.39 -3.78 -8.64
N LEU A 66 -0.41 -2.71 -8.69
CA LEU A 66 -1.77 -2.73 -8.15
C LEU A 66 -2.62 -3.81 -8.85
N ASP A 67 -2.49 -4.00 -10.17
CA ASP A 67 -3.24 -5.01 -10.91
C ASP A 67 -3.05 -6.43 -10.38
N GLU A 68 -1.81 -6.81 -10.08
CA GLU A 68 -1.52 -8.10 -9.46
C GLU A 68 -2.15 -8.19 -8.06
N ALA A 69 -2.12 -7.09 -7.29
CA ALA A 69 -2.71 -7.04 -5.95
C ALA A 69 -4.24 -7.21 -5.98
N LEU A 70 -4.93 -6.78 -7.04
CA LEU A 70 -6.39 -6.90 -7.17
C LEU A 70 -6.86 -8.36 -7.16
N SER A 71 -6.02 -9.31 -7.59
CA SER A 71 -6.33 -10.75 -7.53
C SER A 71 -6.58 -11.25 -6.08
N TYR A 72 -6.01 -10.56 -5.09
CA TYR A 72 -6.20 -10.82 -3.66
C TYR A 72 -7.46 -10.18 -3.07
N LYS A 73 -8.24 -9.49 -3.90
CA LYS A 73 -9.54 -8.85 -3.57
C LYS A 73 -9.45 -7.89 -2.38
N PRO A 74 -8.52 -6.91 -2.37
CA PRO A 74 -8.49 -5.89 -1.35
C PRO A 74 -9.78 -5.05 -1.38
N LYS A 75 -10.07 -4.41 -0.25
CA LYS A 75 -11.10 -3.37 -0.08
C LYS A 75 -10.50 -2.03 0.31
N ALA A 76 -9.27 -2.02 0.81
CA ALA A 76 -8.53 -0.83 1.14
C ALA A 76 -7.18 -0.79 0.40
N PHE A 77 -6.78 0.41 -0.03
CA PHE A 77 -5.47 0.74 -0.57
C PHE A 77 -4.78 1.68 0.41
N ILE A 78 -3.67 1.25 1.01
CA ILE A 78 -2.95 2.03 2.02
C ILE A 78 -1.63 2.52 1.44
N ILE A 79 -1.42 3.83 1.42
CA ILE A 79 -0.13 4.41 1.05
C ILE A 79 0.86 4.15 2.20
N GLY A 80 1.73 3.17 2.00
CA GLY A 80 2.69 2.68 2.99
C GLY A 80 4.08 3.30 2.90
N ALA A 81 4.32 4.14 1.89
CA ALA A 81 5.59 4.81 1.65
C ALA A 81 5.46 6.33 1.75
N ALA A 82 6.52 6.97 2.23
CA ALA A 82 6.67 8.42 2.29
C ALA A 82 7.63 8.92 1.21
N THR A 83 7.41 10.14 0.74
CA THR A 83 8.36 10.88 -0.11
C THR A 83 9.03 11.99 0.69
N VAL A 84 10.24 12.36 0.29
CA VAL A 84 10.90 13.55 0.86
C VAL A 84 10.07 14.79 0.50
N GLY A 85 9.54 15.49 1.50
CA GLY A 85 8.64 16.64 1.31
C GLY A 85 7.16 16.29 1.23
N GLY A 86 6.77 15.01 1.20
CA GLY A 86 5.38 14.58 1.37
C GLY A 86 4.45 14.79 0.17
N TYR A 87 5.00 15.01 -1.03
CA TYR A 87 4.21 15.09 -2.27
C TYR A 87 3.92 13.71 -2.86
N ILE A 88 2.90 13.62 -3.73
CA ILE A 88 2.56 12.39 -4.46
C ILE A 88 3.32 12.39 -5.80
N PRO A 89 4.20 11.41 -6.07
CA PRO A 89 4.83 11.25 -7.37
C PRO A 89 3.80 10.95 -8.48
N PRO A 90 4.02 11.37 -9.73
CA PRO A 90 3.05 11.14 -10.82
C PRO A 90 2.63 9.68 -11.01
N GLY A 91 3.57 8.72 -10.91
CA GLY A 91 3.24 7.30 -11.02
C GLY A 91 2.36 6.80 -9.87
N TRP A 92 2.53 7.34 -8.66
CA TRP A 92 1.66 6.99 -7.53
C TRP A 92 0.27 7.56 -7.69
N LYS A 93 0.14 8.78 -8.24
CA LYS A 93 -1.17 9.38 -8.51
C LYS A 93 -2.00 8.47 -9.42
N GLN A 94 -1.41 7.92 -10.48
CA GLN A 94 -2.12 6.99 -11.38
C GLN A 94 -2.69 5.78 -10.64
N ASP A 95 -1.88 5.13 -9.79
CA ASP A 95 -2.34 3.98 -9.00
C ASP A 95 -3.37 4.36 -7.93
N ILE A 96 -3.27 5.56 -7.34
CA ILE A 96 -4.24 6.08 -6.37
C ILE A 96 -5.60 6.34 -7.04
N ILE A 97 -5.62 7.02 -8.19
CA ILE A 97 -6.84 7.28 -8.96
C ILE A 97 -7.49 5.95 -9.35
N LYS A 98 -6.69 5.03 -9.90
CA LYS A 98 -7.18 3.69 -10.24
C LYS A 98 -7.76 2.94 -9.03
N ALA A 99 -7.16 3.06 -7.85
CA ALA A 99 -7.72 2.45 -6.64
C ALA A 99 -9.09 3.04 -6.27
N LEU A 100 -9.26 4.36 -6.39
CA LEU A 100 -10.54 5.06 -6.16
C LEU A 100 -11.60 4.61 -7.17
N GLU A 101 -11.28 4.62 -8.47
CA GLU A 101 -12.20 4.19 -9.55
C GLU A 101 -12.67 2.74 -9.39
N LEU A 102 -11.82 1.88 -8.81
CA LEU A 102 -12.13 0.48 -8.50
C LEU A 102 -12.92 0.30 -7.20
N GLY A 103 -13.27 1.39 -6.52
CA GLY A 103 -14.05 1.42 -5.28
C GLY A 103 -13.28 0.93 -4.06
N LEU A 104 -11.95 1.07 -4.04
CA LEU A 104 -11.13 0.81 -2.86
C LEU A 104 -11.13 2.04 -1.94
N ASP A 105 -11.20 1.82 -0.63
CA ASP A 105 -10.95 2.88 0.34
C ASP A 105 -9.47 3.26 0.32
N VAL A 106 -9.14 4.51 -0.01
CA VAL A 106 -7.76 5.00 0.00
C VAL A 106 -7.39 5.61 1.35
N TYR A 107 -6.35 5.05 1.98
CA TYR A 107 -5.76 5.57 3.22
C TYR A 107 -4.45 6.30 2.89
N ASN A 108 -4.51 7.63 2.93
CA ASN A 108 -3.37 8.49 2.61
C ASN A 108 -2.81 9.13 3.89
N GLY A 109 -1.53 8.86 4.18
CA GLY A 109 -0.79 9.46 5.30
C GLY A 109 0.15 10.59 4.90
N LEU A 110 0.17 11.00 3.63
CA LEU A 110 0.98 12.10 3.12
C LEU A 110 0.33 13.45 3.45
N HIS A 111 1.12 14.53 3.38
CA HIS A 111 0.64 15.90 3.61
C HIS A 111 -0.08 16.51 2.39
N HIS A 112 -0.43 15.68 1.41
CA HIS A 112 -1.18 16.06 0.22
C HIS A 112 -2.63 15.59 0.37
N PHE A 113 -3.57 16.52 0.44
CA PHE A 113 -4.99 16.18 0.57
C PHE A 113 -5.57 15.74 -0.77
N LEU A 114 -6.03 14.48 -0.86
CA LEU A 114 -6.68 13.97 -2.07
C LEU A 114 -7.98 14.71 -2.40
N THR A 115 -8.64 15.27 -1.39
CA THR A 115 -9.85 16.09 -1.57
C THR A 115 -9.62 17.42 -2.29
N GLU A 116 -8.35 17.82 -2.45
CA GLU A 116 -7.96 19.03 -3.20
C GLU A 116 -7.50 18.69 -4.62
N ASP A 117 -7.39 17.39 -4.98
CA ASP A 117 -7.03 16.93 -6.32
C ASP A 117 -8.32 16.62 -7.11
N PRO A 118 -8.64 17.38 -8.18
CA PRO A 118 -9.88 17.19 -8.94
C PRO A 118 -10.05 15.77 -9.50
N GLU A 119 -8.97 15.13 -9.94
CA GLU A 119 -9.03 13.76 -10.47
C GLU A 119 -9.40 12.76 -9.37
N ALA A 120 -8.90 12.97 -8.15
CA ALA A 120 -9.19 12.10 -7.02
C ALA A 120 -10.60 12.32 -6.44
N VAL A 121 -11.18 13.50 -6.64
CA VAL A 121 -12.56 13.80 -6.21
C VAL A 121 -13.59 13.24 -7.20
N GLU A 122 -13.23 13.17 -8.49
CA GLU A 122 -14.09 12.63 -9.53
C GLU A 122 -14.13 11.09 -9.54
N ALA A 123 -13.01 10.45 -9.20
CA ALA A 123 -12.83 8.99 -9.13
C ALA A 123 -13.60 8.33 -7.98
#